data_AF-A0A537Z319-F1
#
_entry.id   AF-A0A537Z319-F1
#
_cell.length_a   1.000
_cell.length_b   1.000
_cell.length_c   1.000
_cell.angle_alpha   90.00
_cell.angle_beta   90.00
_cell.angle_gamma   90.00
#
_symmetry.space_group_name_H-M   'P 1'
#
loop_
_entity.id
_entity.type
_entity.pdbx_description
1 polymer ?
#
loop_
_entity_poly.entity_id
_entity_poly.type
_entity_poly.pdbx_seq_one_letter_code
_entity_poly.pdbx_strand_id
1 'polypeptide(L)'
;LQLTPAFAPDRNELDELRGVIAGLHPRRVAIELRNRLWLKGDRAEDTLSWMSENGAAFVCVDAPREEQIPIMPPIDAVTRDDLAYLRAHGRNAEGYMHGKTVAERFGWKYTDDELEEIASRARSMAEEAGEVHVVFNNNRGMDAPTSARRFRELVGQDPGPPPQEAQLRVV
;
A
#
# COMPACT_ATOMS: atom_id res chain seq x y z
N LEU A 1 5.19 3.51 -8.50
CA LEU A 1 4.53 3.00 -9.73
C LEU A 1 3.40 2.06 -9.31
N GLN A 2 2.14 2.47 -9.48
CA GLN A 2 1.00 1.58 -9.25
C GLN A 2 0.55 1.03 -10.60
N LEU A 3 0.51 -0.28 -10.74
CA LEU A 3 0.03 -0.95 -11.97
C LEU A 3 -1.48 -1.15 -11.92
N THR A 4 -2.08 -1.49 -13.06
CA THR A 4 -3.49 -1.85 -13.12
C THR A 4 -3.68 -3.35 -12.86
N PRO A 5 -4.87 -3.82 -12.46
CA PRO A 5 -5.15 -5.25 -12.36
C PRO A 5 -5.00 -6.03 -13.69
N ALA A 6 -4.96 -5.33 -14.83
CA ALA A 6 -4.74 -5.94 -16.13
C ALA A 6 -3.29 -6.39 -16.33
N PHE A 7 -2.33 -5.79 -15.62
CA PHE A 7 -0.95 -6.26 -15.59
C PHE A 7 -0.87 -7.56 -14.79
N ALA A 8 -0.82 -8.69 -15.49
CA ALA A 8 -1.11 -10.00 -14.92
C ALA A 8 -0.05 -11.03 -15.37
N PRO A 9 0.31 -12.00 -14.51
CA PRO A 9 1.41 -12.93 -14.77
C PRO A 9 1.20 -13.91 -15.93
N ASP A 10 -0.02 -13.99 -16.48
CA ASP A 10 -0.36 -14.79 -17.66
C ASP A 10 -0.19 -14.02 -18.97
N ARG A 11 -0.06 -12.68 -18.90
CA ARG A 11 -0.02 -11.77 -20.06
C ARG A 11 1.17 -10.83 -20.05
N ASN A 12 1.84 -10.70 -18.91
CA ASN A 12 2.91 -9.76 -18.68
C ASN A 12 4.06 -10.40 -17.93
N GLU A 13 5.23 -9.79 -18.07
CA GLU A 13 6.45 -10.15 -17.37
C GLU A 13 6.91 -8.96 -16.52
N LEU A 14 7.48 -9.23 -15.34
CA LEU A 14 8.03 -8.16 -14.50
C LEU A 14 9.15 -7.39 -15.21
N ASP A 15 9.86 -8.05 -16.14
CA ASP A 15 10.97 -7.46 -16.88
C ASP A 15 10.61 -6.23 -17.71
N GLU A 16 9.33 -6.13 -18.10
CA GLU A 16 8.78 -4.93 -18.75
C GLU A 16 9.00 -3.65 -17.91
N LEU A 17 9.15 -3.79 -16.59
CA LEU A 17 9.34 -2.68 -15.65
C LEU A 17 10.81 -2.28 -15.47
N ARG A 18 11.78 -3.09 -15.92
CA ARG A 18 13.22 -2.81 -15.72
C ARG A 18 13.63 -1.45 -16.28
N GLY A 19 13.17 -1.11 -17.49
CA GLY A 19 13.47 0.17 -18.13
C GLY A 19 12.95 1.37 -17.34
N VAL A 20 11.80 1.22 -16.68
CA VAL A 20 11.22 2.27 -15.83
C VAL A 20 12.04 2.46 -14.56
N ILE A 21 12.47 1.37 -13.93
CA ILE A 21 13.31 1.42 -12.73
C ILE A 21 14.66 2.07 -13.06
N ALA A 22 15.33 1.61 -14.12
CA ALA A 22 16.62 2.13 -14.55
C ALA A 22 16.53 3.62 -14.93
N GLY A 23 15.47 4.02 -15.65
CA GLY A 23 15.27 5.41 -16.07
C GLY A 23 15.00 6.39 -14.93
N LEU A 24 14.60 5.91 -13.75
CA LEU A 24 14.36 6.75 -12.57
C LEU A 24 15.57 6.85 -11.63
N HIS A 25 16.63 6.09 -11.88
CA HIS A 25 17.86 6.14 -11.08
C HIS A 25 18.43 7.58 -11.03
N PRO A 26 18.88 8.09 -9.85
CA PRO A 26 19.08 7.39 -8.57
C PRO A 26 17.87 7.40 -7.62
N ARG A 27 16.66 7.71 -8.10
CA ARG A 27 15.47 7.75 -7.24
C ARG A 27 14.99 6.34 -6.90
N ARG A 28 14.62 6.13 -5.64
CA ARG A 28 13.98 4.89 -5.15
C ARG A 28 12.64 4.70 -5.86
N VAL A 29 12.35 3.48 -6.32
CA VAL A 29 11.09 3.12 -6.98
C VAL A 29 10.34 2.11 -6.12
N ALA A 30 9.10 2.45 -5.74
CA ALA A 30 8.17 1.51 -5.13
C ALA A 30 7.15 1.03 -6.15
N ILE A 31 6.84 -0.28 -6.20
CA ILE A 31 5.92 -0.88 -7.17
C ILE A 31 4.73 -1.51 -6.45
N GLU A 32 3.52 -1.05 -6.78
CA GLU A 32 2.27 -1.65 -6.32
C GLU A 32 1.65 -2.49 -7.43
N LEU A 33 1.68 -3.81 -7.24
CA LEU A 33 0.94 -4.76 -8.04
C LEU A 33 -0.52 -4.76 -7.62
N ARG A 34 -1.43 -4.92 -8.58
CA ARG A 34 -2.90 -4.90 -8.37
C ARG A 34 -3.61 -6.15 -8.86
N ASN A 35 -2.84 -7.17 -9.19
CA ASN A 35 -3.34 -8.47 -9.56
C ASN A 35 -2.73 -9.50 -8.60
N ARG A 36 -3.57 -10.10 -7.75
CA ARG A 36 -3.10 -11.02 -6.71
C ARG A 36 -2.40 -12.26 -7.26
N LEU A 37 -2.58 -12.59 -8.54
CA LEU A 37 -1.96 -13.77 -9.14
C LEU A 37 -0.43 -13.68 -9.14
N TRP A 38 0.15 -12.47 -9.08
CA TRP A 38 1.59 -12.29 -8.86
C TRP A 38 2.07 -12.88 -7.52
N LEU A 39 1.19 -12.99 -6.54
CA LEU A 39 1.51 -13.42 -5.18
C LEU A 39 0.84 -14.76 -4.82
N LYS A 40 0.56 -15.60 -5.81
CA LYS A 40 -0.12 -16.89 -5.62
C LYS A 40 0.88 -18.05 -5.65
N GLY A 41 0.93 -18.82 -4.55
CA GLY A 41 1.80 -20.00 -4.42
C GLY A 41 3.27 -19.62 -4.57
N ASP A 42 4.05 -20.51 -5.19
CA ASP A 42 5.50 -20.37 -5.36
C ASP A 42 5.90 -19.08 -6.11
N ARG A 43 5.02 -18.55 -6.97
CA ARG A 43 5.25 -17.30 -7.72
C ARG A 43 5.46 -16.08 -6.80
N ALA A 44 4.94 -16.11 -5.57
CA ALA A 44 5.12 -15.01 -4.63
C ALA A 44 6.62 -14.79 -4.35
N GLU A 45 7.38 -15.87 -4.12
CA GLU A 45 8.82 -15.81 -3.87
C GLU A 45 9.58 -15.29 -5.09
N ASP A 46 9.26 -15.78 -6.29
CA ASP A 46 9.86 -15.30 -7.54
C ASP A 46 9.61 -13.80 -7.76
N THR A 47 8.38 -13.35 -7.50
CA THR A 47 7.99 -11.94 -7.67
C THR A 47 8.74 -11.04 -6.71
N LEU A 48 8.82 -11.41 -5.44
CA LEU A 48 9.53 -10.63 -4.41
C LEU A 48 11.04 -10.65 -4.65
N SER A 49 11.61 -11.80 -5.04
CA SER A 49 13.04 -11.92 -5.38
C SER A 49 13.41 -11.02 -6.55
N TRP A 50 12.58 -11.01 -7.61
CA TRP A 50 12.79 -10.10 -8.74
C TRP A 50 12.75 -8.63 -8.30
N MET A 51 11.83 -8.23 -7.40
CA MET A 51 11.78 -6.86 -6.88
C MET A 51 13.09 -6.49 -6.16
N SER A 52 13.58 -7.39 -5.30
CA SER A 52 14.83 -7.20 -4.57
C SER A 52 16.04 -7.09 -5.51
N GLU A 53 16.18 -8.00 -6.47
CA GLU A 53 17.29 -8.02 -7.43
C GLU A 53 17.34 -6.77 -8.31
N ASN A 54 16.19 -6.18 -8.63
CA ASN A 54 16.09 -4.98 -9.45
C ASN A 54 16.03 -3.69 -8.62
N GLY A 55 16.17 -3.78 -7.29
CA GLY A 55 16.15 -2.62 -6.41
C GLY A 55 14.80 -1.89 -6.42
N ALA A 56 13.69 -2.60 -6.48
CA ALA A 56 12.35 -2.02 -6.36
C ALA A 56 11.75 -2.34 -4.98
N ALA A 57 11.20 -1.34 -4.30
CA ALA A 57 10.43 -1.58 -3.08
C ALA A 57 9.05 -2.13 -3.45
N PHE A 58 8.74 -3.34 -3.00
CA PHE A 58 7.42 -3.91 -3.06
C PHE A 58 6.47 -3.09 -2.17
N VAL A 59 5.35 -2.65 -2.75
CA VAL A 59 4.31 -1.98 -1.98
C VAL A 59 3.40 -3.02 -1.34
N CYS A 60 3.52 -3.15 -0.04
CA CYS A 60 2.62 -3.94 0.81
C CYS A 60 1.24 -3.26 0.81
N VAL A 61 0.19 -4.05 0.68
CA VAL A 61 -1.19 -3.52 0.56
C VAL A 61 -2.01 -3.95 1.77
N ASP A 62 -2.60 -2.98 2.47
CA ASP A 62 -3.73 -3.25 3.35
C ASP A 62 -5.04 -3.05 2.58
N ALA A 63 -5.80 -4.14 2.50
CA ALA A 63 -7.03 -4.29 1.72
C ALA A 63 -7.92 -5.33 2.42
N PRO A 64 -9.19 -5.50 1.98
CA PRO A 64 -10.09 -6.51 2.54
C PRO A 64 -9.49 -7.93 2.46
N ARG A 65 -9.86 -8.80 3.40
CA ARG A 65 -9.39 -10.19 3.49
C ARG A 65 -10.20 -11.11 2.58
N GLU A 66 -10.23 -10.82 1.29
CA GLU A 66 -10.97 -11.61 0.29
C GLU A 66 -10.07 -12.07 -0.87
N GLU A 67 -10.59 -12.99 -1.70
CA GLU A 67 -9.81 -13.73 -2.71
C GLU A 67 -9.98 -13.25 -4.16
N GLN A 68 -10.71 -12.17 -4.39
CA GLN A 68 -10.91 -11.63 -5.75
C GLN A 68 -9.63 -11.01 -6.30
N ILE A 69 -9.44 -11.11 -7.62
CA ILE A 69 -8.20 -10.73 -8.32
C ILE A 69 -7.64 -9.33 -7.95
N PRO A 70 -8.47 -8.26 -7.87
CA PRO A 70 -7.96 -6.91 -7.58
C PRO A 70 -7.57 -6.67 -6.12
N ILE A 71 -7.93 -7.59 -5.22
CA ILE A 71 -7.67 -7.52 -3.79
C ILE A 71 -6.36 -8.27 -3.52
N MET A 72 -5.34 -7.51 -3.15
CA MET A 72 -4.01 -8.05 -2.87
C MET A 72 -3.98 -8.75 -1.52
N PRO A 73 -3.26 -9.89 -1.38
CA PRO A 73 -3.08 -10.54 -0.10
C PRO A 73 -2.23 -9.66 0.85
N PRO A 74 -2.39 -9.81 2.18
CA PRO A 74 -1.59 -9.09 3.17
C PRO A 74 -0.20 -9.70 3.31
N ILE A 75 0.63 -9.48 2.29
CA ILE A 75 2.04 -9.84 2.34
C ILE A 75 2.82 -8.59 2.72
N ASP A 76 3.53 -8.68 3.84
CA ASP A 76 4.45 -7.65 4.34
C ASP A 76 5.87 -8.09 4.02
N ALA A 77 6.38 -7.65 2.86
CA ALA A 77 7.69 -8.05 2.36
C ALA A 77 8.59 -6.83 2.18
N VAL A 78 9.80 -6.92 2.73
CA VAL A 78 10.85 -5.93 2.57
C VAL A 78 11.79 -6.38 1.46
N THR A 79 11.72 -5.70 0.32
CA THR A 79 12.52 -6.02 -0.89
C THR A 79 13.64 -5.00 -1.12
N ARG A 80 13.74 -3.99 -0.24
CA ARG A 80 14.86 -3.06 -0.15
C ARG A 80 15.18 -2.79 1.31
N ASP A 81 16.46 -2.78 1.65
CA ASP A 81 16.97 -2.51 3.00
C ASP A 81 16.85 -1.04 3.41
N ASP A 82 16.67 -0.12 2.45
CA ASP A 82 16.56 1.33 2.71
C ASP A 82 15.12 1.86 2.67
N LEU A 83 14.13 1.03 2.27
CA LEU A 83 12.74 1.46 2.14
C LEU A 83 11.76 0.26 2.11
N ALA A 84 10.89 0.19 3.12
CA ALA A 84 9.64 -0.56 3.05
C ALA A 84 8.46 0.39 2.82
N TYR A 85 7.44 -0.08 2.09
CA TYR A 85 6.32 0.77 1.66
C TYR A 85 4.99 0.05 1.86
N LEU A 86 4.06 0.64 2.60
CA LEU A 86 2.71 0.12 2.84
C LEU A 86 1.65 1.11 2.40
N ARG A 87 0.67 0.64 1.61
CA ARG A 87 -0.50 1.42 1.20
C ARG A 87 -1.79 0.82 1.75
N ALA A 88 -2.47 1.59 2.59
CA ALA A 88 -3.71 1.20 3.25
C ALA A 88 -4.92 1.73 2.48
N HIS A 89 -5.58 0.87 1.70
CA HIS A 89 -6.68 1.24 0.79
C HIS A 89 -8.07 1.16 1.44
N GLY A 90 -8.16 0.72 2.69
CA GLY A 90 -9.42 0.41 3.37
C GLY A 90 -9.82 -1.06 3.22
N ARG A 91 -10.69 -1.53 4.12
CA ARG A 91 -11.15 -2.93 4.18
C ARG A 91 -12.61 -3.12 3.74
N ASN A 92 -13.13 -2.19 2.92
CA ASN A 92 -14.45 -2.29 2.30
C ASN A 92 -14.46 -3.28 1.12
N ALA A 93 -14.74 -4.55 1.38
CA ALA A 93 -14.80 -5.59 0.36
C ALA A 93 -15.84 -5.33 -0.75
N GLU A 94 -17.08 -5.02 -0.35
CA GLU A 94 -18.19 -4.77 -1.28
C GLU A 94 -17.87 -3.59 -2.19
N GLY A 95 -17.36 -2.51 -1.59
CA GLY A 95 -16.92 -1.31 -2.30
C GLY A 95 -15.81 -1.61 -3.30
N TYR A 96 -14.79 -2.36 -2.89
CA TYR A 96 -13.63 -2.67 -3.75
C TYR A 96 -14.03 -3.29 -5.10
N MET A 97 -15.07 -4.14 -5.06
CA MET A 97 -15.58 -4.91 -6.18
C MET A 97 -16.67 -4.19 -6.99
N HIS A 98 -17.61 -3.52 -6.32
CA HIS A 98 -18.82 -3.00 -6.96
C HIS A 98 -18.92 -1.48 -6.97
N GLY A 99 -18.05 -0.78 -6.25
CA GLY A 99 -18.02 0.66 -6.18
C GLY A 99 -17.78 1.30 -7.55
N LYS A 100 -18.61 2.29 -7.90
CA LYS A 100 -18.53 3.02 -9.17
C LYS A 100 -17.67 4.26 -9.06
N THR A 101 -17.52 4.78 -7.84
CA THR A 101 -16.68 5.93 -7.50
C THR A 101 -15.51 5.53 -6.61
N VAL A 102 -14.45 6.35 -6.60
CA VAL A 102 -13.29 6.16 -5.69
C VAL A 102 -13.74 6.10 -4.23
N ALA A 103 -14.69 6.95 -3.85
CA ALA A 103 -15.24 7.02 -2.50
C ALA A 103 -16.01 5.76 -2.10
N GLU A 104 -16.75 5.13 -3.02
CA GLU A 104 -17.41 3.85 -2.77
C GLU A 104 -16.39 2.71 -2.67
N ARG A 105 -15.35 2.73 -3.53
CA ARG A 105 -14.35 1.66 -3.57
C ARG A 105 -13.42 1.64 -2.36
N PHE A 106 -13.00 2.81 -1.90
CA PHE A 106 -11.98 2.95 -0.86
C PHE A 106 -12.51 3.65 0.41
N GLY A 107 -13.82 3.88 0.51
CA GLY A 107 -14.43 4.45 1.70
C GLY A 107 -14.36 3.47 2.87
N TRP A 108 -13.45 3.72 3.79
CA TRP A 108 -13.29 2.93 5.00
C TRP A 108 -12.79 3.79 6.15
N LYS A 109 -13.45 3.67 7.31
CA LYS A 109 -13.00 4.28 8.56
C LYS A 109 -12.31 3.20 9.38
N TYR A 110 -10.98 3.19 9.34
CA TYR A 110 -10.19 2.27 10.16
C TYR A 110 -10.50 2.47 11.64
N THR A 111 -10.70 1.36 12.36
CA THR A 111 -10.78 1.37 13.83
C THR A 111 -9.39 1.46 14.45
N ASP A 112 -9.30 1.77 15.74
CA ASP A 112 -8.02 1.76 16.46
C ASP A 112 -7.35 0.38 16.40
N ASP A 113 -8.11 -0.70 16.59
CA ASP A 113 -7.58 -2.07 16.48
C ASP A 113 -6.97 -2.35 15.10
N GLU A 114 -7.63 -1.91 14.02
CA GLU A 114 -7.10 -2.07 12.66
C GLU A 114 -5.86 -1.21 12.42
N LEU A 115 -5.81 0.00 12.98
CA LEU A 115 -4.64 0.87 12.90
C LEU A 115 -3.48 0.32 13.73
N GLU A 116 -3.74 -0.32 14.87
CA GLU A 116 -2.75 -1.02 15.68
C GLU A 116 -2.17 -2.23 14.95
N GLU A 117 -3.01 -2.99 14.22
CA GLU A 117 -2.54 -4.06 13.33
C GLU A 117 -1.59 -3.51 12.26
N ILE A 118 -1.98 -2.43 11.57
CA ILE A 118 -1.12 -1.77 10.57
C ILE A 118 0.17 -1.26 11.22
N ALA A 119 0.10 -0.74 12.45
CA ALA A 119 1.26 -0.24 13.19
C ALA A 119 2.22 -1.38 13.57
N SER A 120 1.67 -2.55 13.94
CA SER A 120 2.47 -3.74 14.20
C SER A 120 3.23 -4.19 12.96
N ARG A 121 2.55 -4.26 11.80
CA ARG A 121 3.16 -4.61 10.51
C ARG A 121 4.26 -3.62 10.12
N ALA A 122 4.00 -2.32 10.30
CA ALA A 122 4.99 -1.28 10.03
C ALA A 122 6.22 -1.39 10.94
N ARG A 123 6.04 -1.73 12.23
CA ARG A 123 7.16 -1.97 13.15
C ARG A 123 7.99 -3.18 12.74
N SER A 124 7.36 -4.29 12.35
CA SER A 124 8.08 -5.47 11.86
C SER A 124 8.91 -5.16 10.62
N MET A 125 8.35 -4.45 9.63
CA MET A 125 9.14 -4.02 8.46
C MET A 125 10.29 -3.06 8.81
N ALA A 126 10.16 -2.29 9.89
CA ALA A 126 11.22 -1.40 10.36
C ALA A 126 12.41 -2.14 11.00
N GLU A 127 12.28 -3.44 11.27
CA GLU A 127 13.40 -4.29 11.70
C GLU A 127 14.34 -4.63 10.52
N GLU A 128 13.82 -4.58 9.29
CA GLU A 128 14.53 -4.98 8.06
C GLU A 128 14.86 -3.78 7.13
N ALA A 129 14.10 -2.68 7.23
CA ALA A 129 14.26 -1.50 6.39
C ALA A 129 14.64 -0.23 7.19
N GLY A 130 15.51 0.60 6.63
CA GLY A 130 15.92 1.88 7.24
C GLY A 130 14.78 2.91 7.33
N GLU A 131 13.79 2.84 6.44
CA GLU A 131 12.59 3.67 6.49
C GLU A 131 11.34 2.83 6.17
N VAL A 132 10.23 3.10 6.87
CA VAL A 132 8.91 2.54 6.54
C VAL A 132 7.95 3.66 6.21
N HIS A 133 7.45 3.67 4.98
CA HIS A 133 6.47 4.65 4.53
C HIS A 133 5.07 4.03 4.55
N VAL A 134 4.20 4.53 5.42
CA VAL A 134 2.79 4.11 5.50
C VAL A 134 1.91 5.20 4.90
N VAL A 135 1.14 4.86 3.86
CA VAL A 135 0.27 5.79 3.16
C VAL A 135 -1.18 5.33 3.22
N PHE A 136 -2.03 6.16 3.82
CA PHE A 136 -3.48 5.95 3.85
C PHE A 136 -4.12 6.44 2.56
N ASN A 137 -4.82 5.54 1.88
CA ASN A 137 -5.49 5.74 0.60
C ASN A 137 -6.97 5.32 0.64
N ASN A 138 -7.55 5.20 1.84
CA ASN A 138 -8.99 5.02 2.11
C ASN A 138 -9.75 6.31 1.77
N ASN A 139 -9.96 6.51 0.47
CA ASN A 139 -10.24 7.82 -0.10
C ASN A 139 -11.73 8.18 -0.14
N ARG A 140 -12.30 8.49 1.03
CA ARG A 140 -13.64 9.07 1.16
C ARG A 140 -13.66 10.20 2.18
N GLY A 141 -13.92 11.43 1.71
CA GLY A 141 -13.96 12.61 2.57
C GLY A 141 -12.66 12.80 3.36
N MET A 142 -12.76 12.78 4.68
CA MET A 142 -11.62 12.94 5.59
C MET A 142 -11.07 11.62 6.15
N ASP A 143 -11.51 10.47 5.64
CA ASP A 143 -11.15 9.16 6.20
C ASP A 143 -9.61 8.95 6.19
N ALA A 144 -8.93 9.17 5.06
CA ALA A 144 -7.47 9.03 4.96
C ALA A 144 -6.65 9.95 5.88
N PRO A 145 -6.84 11.29 5.91
CA PRO A 145 -6.10 12.15 6.83
C PRO A 145 -6.42 11.86 8.30
N THR A 146 -7.65 11.44 8.62
CA THR A 146 -8.03 11.03 9.99
C THR A 146 -7.27 9.77 10.40
N SER A 147 -7.25 8.74 9.54
CA SER A 147 -6.49 7.51 9.78
C SER A 147 -5.00 7.76 9.91
N ALA A 148 -4.41 8.59 9.04
CA ALA A 148 -3.00 8.95 9.12
C ALA A 148 -2.64 9.68 10.42
N ARG A 149 -3.48 10.62 10.87
CA ARG A 149 -3.30 11.32 12.14
C ARG A 149 -3.33 10.36 13.33
N ARG A 150 -4.36 9.51 13.39
CA ARG A 150 -4.51 8.53 14.48
C ARG A 150 -3.38 7.50 14.48
N PHE A 151 -2.96 7.03 13.31
CA PHE A 151 -1.82 6.14 13.16
C PHE A 151 -0.53 6.74 13.74
N ARG A 152 -0.24 8.03 13.44
CA ARG A 152 0.94 8.72 14.00
C ARG A 152 0.95 8.69 15.53
N GLU A 153 -0.20 8.94 16.16
CA GLU A 153 -0.34 8.84 17.62
C GLU A 153 -0.01 7.42 18.12
N LEU A 154 -0.56 6.38 17.46
CA LEU A 154 -0.35 4.97 17.84
C LEU A 154 1.11 4.50 17.67
N VAL A 155 1.87 5.10 16.75
CA VAL A 155 3.31 4.81 16.59
C VAL A 155 4.20 5.78 17.39
N GLY A 156 3.62 6.62 18.26
CA GLY A 156 4.37 7.55 19.11
C GLY A 156 4.98 8.74 18.36
N GLN A 157 4.48 9.06 17.16
CA GLN A 157 4.86 10.24 16.40
C GLN A 157 3.89 11.40 16.67
N ASP A 158 4.40 12.62 16.71
CA ASP A 158 3.55 13.82 16.85
C ASP A 158 2.62 13.96 15.63
N PRO A 159 1.29 13.86 15.76
CA PRO A 159 0.36 14.01 14.63
C PRO A 159 0.33 15.42 14.02
N GLY A 160 0.98 16.40 14.64
CA GLY A 160 0.90 17.81 14.28
C GLY A 160 -0.38 18.46 14.80
N PRO A 161 -0.56 19.78 14.60
CA PRO A 161 -1.76 20.48 15.03
C PRO A 161 -3.01 19.93 14.31
N PRO A 162 -4.20 19.96 14.95
CA PRO A 162 -5.44 19.66 14.25
C PRO A 162 -5.63 20.66 13.09
N PRO A 163 -6.26 20.23 11.97
CA PRO A 163 -6.56 21.14 10.86
C PRO A 163 -7.43 22.29 11.36
N GLN A 164 -7.09 23.52 10.97
CA GLN A 164 -7.87 24.71 11.30
C GLN A 164 -9.18 24.70 10.53
N GLU A 165 -10.27 25.25 11.09
CA GLU A 165 -11.58 25.29 10.41
C GLU A 165 -11.53 25.84 8.98
N ALA A 166 -10.67 26.83 8.73
CA ALA A 166 -10.48 27.41 7.40
C ALA A 166 -9.94 26.40 6.37
N GLN A 167 -9.18 25.39 6.81
CA GLN A 167 -8.65 24.31 5.97
C GLN A 167 -9.68 23.20 5.72
N LEU A 168 -10.80 23.20 6.46
CA LEU A 168 -11.88 22.21 6.35
C LEU A 168 -13.03 22.67 5.45
N ARG A 169 -13.02 23.95 5.01
CA ARG A 169 -14.00 24.49 4.08
C ARG A 169 -13.43 24.50 2.67
N VAL A 170 -14.08 23.79 1.75
CA VAL A 170 -13.85 24.00 0.31
C VAL A 170 -14.56 25.29 -0.05
N VAL A 171 -13.80 26.33 -0.39
CA VAL A 171 -14.34 27.61 -0.91
C VAL A 171 -14.62 27.47 -2.40
#